data_AF-A0A414LSK4-F1
#
_entry.id   AF-A0A414LSK4-F1
#
_cell.length_a   1.000
_cell.length_b   1.000
_cell.length_c   1.000
_cell.angle_alpha   90.00
_cell.angle_beta   90.00
_cell.angle_gamma   90.00
#
_symmetry.space_group_name_H-M   'P 1'
#
loop_
_entity.id
_entity.type
_entity.pdbx_description
1 polymer ?
#
loop_
_entity_poly.entity_id
_entity_poly.type
_entity_poly.pdbx_seq_one_letter_code
_entity_poly.pdbx_strand_id
1 'polypeptide(L)'
;MAKRPVSIYDFKAFGAAIKAARNEYGESRKKVSDELYISPRYLANIDNKGQQPSLQVFYDLVTRYADIWVCSDYMYHCYGN
;
A
#
# COMPACT_ATOMS: atom_id res chain seq x y z
N MET A 1 -0.01 9.13 -33.21
CA MET A 1 -0.12 9.77 -31.87
C MET A 1 1.14 9.49 -31.08
N ALA A 2 1.78 10.51 -30.52
CA ALA A 2 2.83 10.30 -29.53
C ALA A 2 2.19 9.70 -28.26
N LYS A 3 2.77 8.61 -27.72
CA LYS A 3 2.34 8.09 -26.42
C LYS A 3 2.63 9.16 -25.35
N ARG A 4 1.70 9.37 -24.42
CA ARG A 4 1.99 10.14 -23.21
C ARG A 4 3.18 9.48 -22.48
N PRO A 5 4.16 10.25 -21.99
CA PRO A 5 5.21 9.69 -21.15
C PRO A 5 4.57 9.09 -19.90
N VAL A 6 4.86 7.82 -19.63
CA VAL A 6 4.43 7.12 -18.42
C VAL A 6 5.59 7.17 -17.44
N SER A 7 5.45 7.95 -16.37
CA SER A 7 6.40 7.90 -15.27
C SER A 7 6.30 6.55 -14.57
N ILE A 8 7.43 5.89 -14.34
CA ILE A 8 7.50 4.67 -13.53
C ILE A 8 7.50 5.12 -12.07
N TYR A 9 6.42 4.83 -11.35
CA TYR A 9 6.32 5.14 -9.92
C TYR A 9 7.07 4.07 -9.09
N ASP A 10 7.83 4.50 -8.09
CA ASP A 10 8.48 3.60 -7.13
C ASP A 10 7.54 3.28 -5.96
N PHE A 11 7.04 2.04 -5.91
CA PHE A 11 6.11 1.58 -4.88
C PHE A 11 6.80 1.16 -3.56
N LYS A 12 8.12 1.33 -3.39
CA LYS A 12 8.80 0.98 -2.12
C LYS A 12 8.26 1.76 -0.93
N ALA A 13 8.04 3.06 -1.07
CA ALA A 13 7.48 3.89 0.01
C ALA A 13 6.07 3.43 0.39
N PHE A 14 5.24 3.11 -0.62
CA PHE A 14 3.92 2.52 -0.41
C PHE A 14 4.00 1.18 0.33
N GLY A 15 4.85 0.25 -0.13
CA GLY A 15 5.05 -1.05 0.51
C GLY A 15 5.49 -0.95 1.98
N ALA A 16 6.40 -0.02 2.28
CA ALA A 16 6.85 0.24 3.64
C ALA A 16 5.72 0.79 4.53
N ALA A 17 4.89 1.70 4.00
CA ALA A 17 3.76 2.27 4.72
C ALA A 17 2.69 1.21 5.01
N ILE A 18 2.37 0.34 4.05
CA ILE A 18 1.46 -0.80 4.26
C ILE A 18 2.01 -1.78 5.31
N LYS A 19 3.31 -2.08 5.26
CA LYS A 19 3.96 -2.95 6.23
C LYS A 19 3.89 -2.38 7.65
N ALA A 20 4.09 -1.07 7.79
CA ALA A 20 4.00 -0.37 9.07
C ALA A 20 2.56 -0.41 9.61
N ALA A 21 1.59 0.01 8.79
CA ALA A 21 0.18 0.01 9.15
C ALA A 21 -0.32 -1.38 9.57
N ARG A 22 0.01 -2.42 8.78
CA ARG A 22 -0.31 -3.82 9.11
C ARG A 22 0.23 -4.24 10.48
N ASN A 23 1.47 -3.82 10.81
CA ASN A 23 2.08 -4.15 12.10
C ASN A 23 1.44 -3.38 13.26
N GLU A 24 1.01 -2.13 13.04
CA GLU A 24 0.29 -1.32 14.03
C GLU A 24 -1.08 -1.91 14.38
N TYR A 25 -1.80 -2.42 13.38
CA TYR A 25 -3.02 -3.21 13.59
C TYR A 25 -2.76 -4.62 14.17
N GLY A 26 -1.50 -5.03 14.34
CA GLY A 26 -1.14 -6.36 14.84
C GLY A 26 -1.49 -7.52 13.88
N GLU A 27 -1.65 -7.25 12.59
CA GLU A 27 -2.08 -8.25 11.62
C GLU A 27 -0.90 -9.01 11.01
N SER A 28 -0.99 -10.33 10.95
CA SER A 28 0.00 -11.13 10.21
C SER A 28 -0.21 -11.00 8.70
N ARG A 29 0.86 -11.18 7.89
CA ARG A 29 0.70 -11.24 6.42
C ARG A 29 -0.29 -12.32 5.99
N LYS A 30 -0.31 -13.46 6.69
CA LYS A 30 -1.24 -14.55 6.38
C LYS A 30 -2.69 -14.08 6.54
N LYS A 31 -3.04 -13.46 7.66
CA LYS A 31 -4.38 -12.93 7.91
C LYS A 31 -4.84 -12.00 6.79
N VAL A 32 -4.05 -10.98 6.48
CA VAL A 32 -4.37 -10.00 5.42
C VAL A 32 -4.47 -10.68 4.05
N SER A 33 -3.58 -11.62 3.76
CA SER A 33 -3.57 -12.30 2.47
C SER A 33 -4.78 -13.22 2.29
N ASP A 34 -5.18 -13.94 3.34
CA ASP A 34 -6.36 -14.81 3.35
C ASP A 34 -7.64 -13.98 3.16
N GLU A 35 -7.76 -12.82 3.82
CA GLU A 35 -8.92 -11.93 3.71
C GLU A 35 -9.01 -11.19 2.37
N LEU A 36 -7.87 -10.83 1.78
CA LEU A 36 -7.80 -10.18 0.46
C LEU A 36 -7.75 -11.18 -0.70
N TYR A 37 -7.82 -12.48 -0.43
CA TYR A 37 -7.70 -13.56 -1.42
C TYR A 37 -6.44 -13.43 -2.32
N ILE A 38 -5.32 -13.02 -1.73
CA ILE A 38 -4.02 -12.91 -2.39
C ILE A 38 -3.00 -13.86 -1.77
N SER A 39 -1.89 -14.13 -2.48
CA SER A 39 -0.83 -14.95 -1.89
C SER A 39 -0.02 -14.16 -0.85
N PRO A 40 0.37 -14.78 0.29
CA PRO A 40 1.27 -14.15 1.27
C PRO A 40 2.61 -13.69 0.67
N ARG A 41 3.09 -14.39 -0.37
CA ARG A 41 4.29 -14.00 -1.11
C ARG A 41 4.09 -12.69 -1.88
N TYR A 42 2.92 -12.50 -2.47
CA TYR A 42 2.59 -11.27 -3.18
C TYR A 42 2.57 -10.08 -2.23
N LEU A 43 1.88 -10.21 -1.09
CA LEU A 43 1.91 -9.18 -0.05
C LEU A 43 3.34 -8.93 0.47
N ALA A 44 4.16 -9.97 0.65
CA ALA A 44 5.56 -9.81 1.07
C ALA A 44 6.42 -9.08 0.02
N ASN A 45 6.16 -9.24 -1.27
CA ASN A 45 6.86 -8.49 -2.32
C ASN A 45 6.41 -7.03 -2.37
N ILE A 46 5.13 -6.74 -2.12
CA ILE A 46 4.63 -5.37 -1.95
C ILE A 46 5.34 -4.73 -0.75
N ASP A 47 5.23 -5.35 0.43
CA ASP A 47 5.81 -4.89 1.71
C ASP A 47 7.31 -4.56 1.63
N ASN A 48 8.10 -5.43 0.98
CA ASN A 48 9.57 -5.39 1.10
C ASN A 48 10.30 -4.97 -0.16
N LYS A 49 9.70 -5.16 -1.35
CA LYS A 49 10.35 -4.89 -2.63
C LYS A 49 9.71 -3.74 -3.40
N GLY A 50 8.57 -3.23 -2.96
CA GLY A 50 7.81 -2.24 -3.72
C GLY A 50 7.28 -2.81 -5.02
N GLN A 51 6.85 -4.08 -5.03
CA GLN A 51 6.17 -4.64 -6.21
C GLN A 51 4.88 -3.85 -6.46
N GLN A 52 4.66 -3.42 -7.70
CA GLN A 52 3.42 -2.75 -8.09
C GLN A 52 2.21 -3.67 -7.85
N PRO A 53 1.25 -3.26 -7.01
CA PRO A 53 0.00 -3.99 -6.82
C PRO A 53 -0.92 -3.87 -8.04
N SER A 54 -1.86 -4.81 -8.19
CA SER A 54 -3.01 -4.58 -9.06
C SER A 54 -3.89 -3.47 -8.47
N LEU A 55 -4.70 -2.83 -9.30
CA LEU A 55 -5.55 -1.72 -8.85
C LEU A 55 -6.52 -2.14 -7.74
N GLN A 56 -7.09 -3.35 -7.83
CA GLN A 56 -7.97 -3.89 -6.80
C GLN A 56 -7.24 -4.01 -5.45
N VAL A 57 -6.08 -4.67 -5.43
CA VAL A 57 -5.29 -4.87 -4.20
C VAL A 57 -4.80 -3.54 -3.64
N PHE A 58 -4.48 -2.58 -4.50
CA PHE A 58 -4.15 -1.23 -4.08
C PHE A 58 -5.31 -0.59 -3.30
N TYR A 59 -6.53 -0.61 -3.84
CA TYR A 59 -7.69 -0.06 -3.15
C TYR A 59 -8.03 -0.82 -1.87
N ASP A 60 -7.93 -2.14 -1.87
CA ASP A 60 -8.21 -2.94 -0.68
C ASP A 60 -7.23 -2.61 0.46
N LEU A 61 -5.94 -2.47 0.16
CA LEU A 61 -4.91 -2.11 1.13
C LEU A 61 -5.07 -0.67 1.63
N VAL A 62 -5.32 0.29 0.73
CA VAL A 62 -5.52 1.70 1.11
C VAL A 62 -6.77 1.85 1.97
N THR A 63 -7.87 1.19 1.60
CA THR A 63 -9.14 1.26 2.35
C THR A 63 -9.01 0.62 3.72
N ARG A 64 -8.36 -0.55 3.81
CA ARG A 64 -8.16 -1.27 5.08
C ARG A 64 -7.35 -0.48 6.10
N TYR A 65 -6.35 0.27 5.64
CA TYR A 65 -5.48 1.07 6.51
C TYR A 65 -5.77 2.57 6.42
N ALA A 66 -6.90 2.97 5.83
CA ALA A 66 -7.25 4.36 5.62
C ALA A 66 -7.27 5.14 6.94
N ASP A 67 -7.75 4.55 8.03
CA ASP A 67 -7.82 5.22 9.33
C ASP A 67 -6.44 5.59 9.87
N ILE A 68 -5.39 4.79 9.63
CA ILE A 68 -4.01 5.16 9.99
C ILE A 68 -3.55 6.38 9.18
N TRP A 69 -3.98 6.48 7.93
CA TRP A 69 -3.58 7.55 7.02
C TRP A 69 -4.42 8.83 7.17
N VAL A 70 -5.64 8.71 7.72
CA VAL A 70 -6.53 9.83 8.04
C VAL A 70 -6.27 10.37 9.45
N CYS A 71 -5.95 9.51 10.42
CA CYS A 71 -5.63 9.92 11.78
C CYS A 71 -4.17 10.38 11.96
N SER A 72 -3.27 10.01 11.04
CA SER A 72 -1.95 10.62 10.95
C SER A 72 -2.05 11.82 10.01
N ASP A 73 -1.56 12.99 10.46
CA ASP A 73 -1.56 14.29 9.77
C ASP A 73 -0.85 14.34 8.38
N TYR A 74 -0.70 13.22 7.67
CA TYR A 74 0.11 13.08 6.47
C TYR A 74 -0.56 13.59 5.19
N MET A 75 -1.90 13.60 5.10
CA MET A 75 -2.59 14.24 3.96
C MET A 75 -2.78 15.75 4.11
N TYR A 76 -2.86 16.28 5.34
CA TYR A 76 -2.93 17.73 5.57
C TYR A 76 -1.55 18.40 5.49
N HIS A 77 -0.46 17.73 5.87
CA HIS A 77 0.89 18.28 5.70
C HIS A 77 1.46 18.17 4.27
N CYS A 78 0.94 17.27 3.42
CA CYS A 78 1.42 17.15 2.04
C CYS A 78 0.79 18.14 1.04
N TYR A 79 -0.30 18.82 1.40
CA TYR A 79 -0.93 19.90 0.61
C TYR A 79 -0.93 21.25 1.34
N GLY A 80 -0.10 21.38 2.39
CA GLY A 80 0.05 22.57 3.21
C GLY A 80 1.50 23.10 3.21
N ASN A 81 1.95 23.56 2.04
CA ASN A 81 2.87 24.70 1.86
C ASN A 81 2.94 25.05 0.37
#